data_AF-A0A1F5V7I1-F1
#
_entry.id   AF-A0A1F5V7I1-F1
#
_cell.length_a   1.000
_cell.length_b   1.000
_cell.length_c   1.000
_cell.angle_alpha   90.00
_cell.angle_beta   90.00
_cell.angle_gamma   90.00
#
_symmetry.space_group_name_H-M   'P 1'
#
loop_
_entity.id
_entity.type
_entity.pdbx_description
1 polymer ?
#
loop_
_entity_poly.entity_id
_entity_poly.type
_entity_poly.pdbx_seq_one_letter_code
_entity_poly.pdbx_strand_id
1 'polypeptide(L)'
;MQATTNNLDKLLAGKNSLTQQIIKGKASENIVEFGSQGLLPIPRYEIIEVLIFLITNDSPNKQNATKTLGKTKPADLIEVLKRPDLMPGVYEYFAEAKKYNKQIIQTLLYNRAVPNSVFEKIAEEGSEDLLEIIVTNQVRLLNCPPIIERLLRNDNLSGDQKRRLIEFREEFFEKVSVGNPLFRGLRHDKEKEEELRPEEQMIMEPEHVVRPELSTELPTMENFRSGIQKDKEEHEAEAEAEEAAVAQEELSEEEITLAPTALTEEEKKSEKMMGVFNKIMKLTVPEKIQLALLGSREERSILIRDNNKQVSGAVLKSPKLTEIDVEIISTFRQVDPEILQGIAANKKWMRNYMILLNLVKNPKTPQGVAMNLLNRVTITDLKILKMNRNVPEYIRKVAQRKIVEKSSSRTG
;
A
#
# COMPACT_ATOMS: atom_id res chain seq x y z
N MET A 1 9.79 -11.12 0.17
CA MET A 1 10.91 -10.86 -0.77
C MET A 1 10.61 -11.19 -2.24
N GLN A 2 10.11 -12.39 -2.60
CA GLN A 2 9.97 -12.80 -4.01
C GLN A 2 9.03 -11.95 -4.90
N ALA A 3 8.08 -11.19 -4.33
CA ALA A 3 7.21 -10.29 -5.08
C ALA A 3 7.95 -9.06 -5.63
N THR A 4 8.89 -8.51 -4.86
CA THR A 4 9.67 -7.32 -5.23
C THR A 4 10.64 -7.63 -6.37
N THR A 5 11.31 -8.80 -6.33
CA THR A 5 12.25 -9.23 -7.38
C THR A 5 11.56 -9.45 -8.72
N ASN A 6 10.40 -10.14 -8.75
CA ASN A 6 9.63 -10.35 -10.00
C ASN A 6 9.22 -9.02 -10.68
N ASN A 7 8.99 -7.94 -9.91
CA ASN A 7 8.69 -6.63 -10.47
C ASN A 7 9.96 -5.90 -10.95
N LEU A 8 11.06 -6.01 -10.20
CA LEU A 8 12.37 -5.48 -10.56
C LEU A 8 12.87 -6.07 -11.89
N ASP A 9 12.84 -7.40 -12.04
CA ASP A 9 13.23 -8.10 -13.27
C ASP A 9 12.38 -7.68 -14.47
N LYS A 10 11.07 -7.49 -14.28
CA LYS A 10 10.15 -7.05 -15.33
C LYS A 10 10.42 -5.61 -15.78
N LEU A 11 10.70 -4.71 -14.83
CA LEU A 11 11.03 -3.32 -15.12
C LEU A 11 12.40 -3.22 -15.80
N LEU A 12 13.37 -3.99 -15.32
CA LEU A 12 14.72 -4.09 -15.88
C LEU A 12 14.73 -4.71 -17.28
N ALA A 13 13.88 -5.70 -17.56
CA ALA A 13 13.71 -6.29 -18.90
C ALA A 13 13.21 -5.28 -19.96
N GLY A 14 12.60 -4.16 -19.54
CA GLY A 14 12.19 -3.06 -20.42
C GLY A 14 13.29 -2.03 -20.70
N LYS A 15 14.45 -2.12 -20.04
CA LYS A 15 15.59 -1.19 -20.20
C LYS A 15 16.57 -1.66 -21.29
N ASN A 16 17.44 -0.76 -21.75
CA ASN A 16 18.50 -1.06 -22.70
C ASN A 16 19.43 -2.19 -22.19
N SER A 17 19.98 -3.01 -23.10
CA SER A 17 20.86 -4.13 -22.74
C SER A 17 22.07 -3.70 -21.89
N LEU A 18 22.65 -2.51 -22.14
CA LEU A 18 23.77 -1.99 -21.35
C LEU A 18 23.35 -1.67 -19.91
N THR A 19 22.20 -1.00 -19.74
CA THR A 19 21.55 -0.75 -18.44
C THR A 19 21.31 -2.07 -17.69
N GLN A 20 20.82 -3.10 -18.38
CA GLN A 20 20.64 -4.43 -17.81
C GLN A 20 21.95 -5.11 -17.41
N GLN A 21 23.03 -4.98 -18.19
CA GLN A 21 24.33 -5.57 -17.88
C GLN A 21 24.94 -4.94 -16.62
N ILE A 22 24.90 -3.61 -16.49
CA ILE A 22 25.44 -2.91 -15.32
C ILE A 22 24.66 -3.29 -14.06
N ILE A 23 23.33 -3.20 -14.10
CA ILE A 23 22.48 -3.48 -12.93
C ILE A 23 22.54 -4.96 -12.50
N LYS A 24 22.81 -5.89 -13.43
CA LYS A 24 22.99 -7.33 -13.13
C LYS A 24 24.43 -7.70 -12.76
N GLY A 25 25.36 -6.74 -12.65
CA GLY A 25 26.77 -7.01 -12.34
C GLY A 25 27.52 -7.79 -13.44
N LYS A 26 27.08 -7.69 -14.70
CA LYS A 26 27.63 -8.43 -15.86
C LYS A 26 28.29 -7.52 -16.91
N ALA A 27 28.35 -6.22 -16.67
CA ALA A 27 29.07 -5.28 -17.52
C ALA A 27 30.59 -5.42 -17.29
N SER A 28 31.38 -5.22 -18.35
CA SER A 28 32.84 -5.06 -18.21
C SER A 28 33.19 -3.71 -17.60
N GLU A 29 34.38 -3.62 -17.00
CA GLU A 29 34.89 -2.43 -16.32
C GLU A 29 34.75 -1.15 -17.17
N ASN A 30 35.17 -1.19 -18.44
CA ASN A 30 35.04 -0.08 -19.39
C ASN A 30 33.57 0.39 -19.57
N ILE A 31 32.59 -0.52 -19.54
CA ILE A 31 31.16 -0.17 -19.66
C ILE A 31 30.68 0.50 -18.36
N VAL A 32 31.16 0.05 -17.21
CA VAL A 32 30.89 0.68 -15.90
C VAL A 32 31.56 2.07 -15.81
N GLU A 33 32.75 2.23 -16.39
CA GLU A 33 33.45 3.53 -16.48
C GLU A 33 32.69 4.52 -17.35
N PHE A 34 32.38 4.17 -18.61
CA PHE A 34 31.56 5.01 -19.50
C PHE A 34 30.18 5.30 -18.91
N GLY A 35 29.60 4.38 -18.13
CA GLY A 35 28.39 4.59 -17.34
C GLY A 35 28.57 5.69 -16.28
N SER A 36 29.64 5.63 -15.49
CA SER A 36 29.93 6.64 -14.46
C SER A 36 30.23 8.04 -15.03
N GLN A 37 30.70 8.12 -16.27
CA GLN A 37 30.95 9.36 -17.00
C GLN A 37 29.72 9.88 -17.77
N GLY A 38 28.64 9.09 -17.85
CA GLY A 38 27.41 9.42 -18.60
C GLY A 38 27.55 9.34 -20.12
N LEU A 39 28.53 8.58 -20.63
CA LEU A 39 28.88 8.48 -22.06
C LEU A 39 28.25 7.28 -22.79
N LEU A 40 27.39 6.49 -22.11
CA LEU A 40 26.75 5.33 -22.72
C LEU A 40 25.71 5.73 -23.80
N PRO A 41 25.61 4.98 -24.91
CA PRO A 41 24.62 5.20 -25.98
C PRO A 41 23.23 4.69 -25.57
N ILE A 42 22.69 5.20 -24.46
CA ILE A 42 21.39 4.84 -23.88
C ILE A 42 20.53 6.09 -23.64
N PRO A 43 19.21 5.98 -23.45
CA PRO A 43 18.35 7.13 -23.17
C PRO A 43 18.78 7.87 -21.88
N ARG A 44 18.68 9.20 -21.86
CA ARG A 44 19.13 10.03 -20.72
C ARG A 44 18.53 9.64 -19.37
N TYR A 45 17.29 9.15 -19.35
CA TYR A 45 16.66 8.66 -18.12
C TYR A 45 17.34 7.40 -17.57
N GLU A 46 17.77 6.49 -18.45
CA GLU A 46 18.53 5.29 -18.06
C GLU A 46 19.96 5.63 -17.63
N ILE A 47 20.58 6.69 -18.17
CA ILE A 47 21.87 7.19 -17.67
C ILE A 47 21.75 7.59 -16.20
N ILE A 48 20.68 8.31 -15.82
CA ILE A 48 20.44 8.71 -14.43
C ILE A 48 20.14 7.50 -13.53
N GLU A 49 19.40 6.50 -14.02
CA GLU A 49 19.21 5.22 -13.32
C GLU A 49 20.54 4.48 -13.07
N VAL A 50 21.43 4.42 -14.07
CA VAL A 50 22.78 3.83 -13.97
C VAL A 50 23.67 4.62 -13.00
N LEU A 51 23.72 5.94 -13.11
CA LEU A 51 24.52 6.79 -12.21
C LEU A 51 24.13 6.59 -10.75
N ILE A 52 22.82 6.58 -10.45
CA ILE A 52 22.33 6.35 -9.08
C ILE A 52 22.67 4.93 -8.61
N PHE A 53 22.47 3.90 -9.44
CA PHE A 53 22.84 2.52 -9.10
C PHE A 53 24.33 2.37 -8.76
N LEU A 54 25.23 3.05 -9.49
CA LEU A 54 26.67 3.05 -9.22
C LEU A 54 27.05 3.81 -7.93
N ILE A 55 26.21 4.75 -7.48
CA ILE A 55 26.40 5.49 -6.22
C ILE A 55 25.88 4.70 -5.01
N THR A 56 24.74 4.01 -5.15
CA THR A 56 24.11 3.29 -4.02
C THR A 56 24.76 1.95 -3.72
N ASN A 57 25.30 1.24 -4.72
CA ASN A 57 25.91 -0.09 -4.57
C ASN A 57 27.45 -0.03 -4.43
N ASP A 58 27.97 1.09 -3.90
CA ASP A 58 29.38 1.35 -3.58
C ASP A 58 30.42 0.93 -4.64
N SER A 59 30.12 1.17 -5.92
CA SER A 59 31.03 0.82 -7.02
C SER A 59 32.34 1.62 -6.94
N PRO A 60 33.49 1.11 -7.44
CA PRO A 60 34.74 1.88 -7.50
C PRO A 60 34.57 3.22 -8.24
N ASN A 61 33.64 3.27 -9.19
CA ASN A 61 33.36 4.46 -9.99
C ASN A 61 32.34 5.43 -9.34
N LYS A 62 31.91 5.19 -8.09
CA LYS A 62 30.98 6.02 -7.31
C LYS A 62 31.35 7.50 -7.28
N GLN A 63 32.64 7.83 -7.15
CA GLN A 63 33.08 9.23 -7.18
C GLN A 63 32.80 9.90 -8.54
N ASN A 64 33.05 9.19 -9.64
CA ASN A 64 32.80 9.71 -10.99
C ASN A 64 31.30 9.81 -11.27
N ALA A 65 30.52 8.79 -10.88
CA ALA A 65 29.07 8.82 -11.00
C ALA A 65 28.46 10.00 -10.21
N THR A 66 28.95 10.26 -8.99
CA THR A 66 28.51 11.42 -8.17
C THR A 66 28.87 12.76 -8.84
N LYS A 67 30.10 12.90 -9.36
CA LYS A 67 30.55 14.10 -10.09
C LYS A 67 29.75 14.34 -11.38
N THR A 68 29.30 13.28 -12.06
CA THR A 68 28.47 13.36 -13.27
C THR A 68 27.01 13.71 -12.92
N LEU A 69 26.42 13.05 -11.92
CA LEU A 69 25.06 13.35 -11.47
C LEU A 69 24.94 14.78 -10.93
N GLY A 70 25.94 15.27 -10.19
CA GLY A 70 26.00 16.66 -9.71
C GLY A 70 26.12 17.73 -10.80
N LYS A 71 26.48 17.37 -12.04
CA LYS A 71 26.45 18.26 -13.22
C LYS A 71 25.10 18.25 -13.96
N THR A 72 24.20 17.34 -13.63
CA THR A 72 22.89 17.19 -14.27
C THR A 72 21.95 18.31 -13.81
N LYS A 73 21.17 18.92 -14.72
CA LYS A 73 20.31 20.05 -14.34
C LYS A 73 19.09 19.55 -13.56
N PRO A 74 18.59 20.31 -12.56
CA PRO A 74 17.36 19.94 -11.83
C PRO A 74 16.16 19.70 -12.74
N ALA A 75 16.06 20.41 -13.88
CA ALA A 75 15.01 20.21 -14.87
C ALA A 75 15.04 18.81 -15.51
N ASP A 76 16.24 18.29 -15.84
CA ASP A 76 16.42 16.96 -16.42
C ASP A 76 16.01 15.89 -15.38
N LEU A 77 16.39 16.06 -14.12
CA LEU A 77 15.99 15.17 -13.01
C LEU A 77 14.47 15.18 -12.80
N ILE A 78 13.83 16.35 -12.88
CA ILE A 78 12.36 16.52 -12.78
C ILE A 78 11.63 15.87 -13.97
N GLU A 79 12.22 15.84 -15.16
CA GLU A 79 11.65 15.10 -16.30
C GLU A 79 11.70 13.58 -16.06
N VAL A 80 12.85 13.07 -15.60
CA VAL A 80 13.01 11.65 -15.25
C VAL A 80 12.04 11.23 -14.13
N LEU A 81 11.97 11.96 -13.03
CA LEU A 81 11.17 11.57 -11.84
C LEU A 81 9.66 11.55 -12.04
N LYS A 82 9.14 12.11 -13.14
CA LYS A 82 7.73 11.98 -13.54
C LYS A 82 7.40 10.60 -14.12
N ARG A 83 8.41 9.81 -14.49
CA ARG A 83 8.21 8.51 -15.15
C ARG A 83 7.76 7.42 -14.16
N PRO A 84 6.80 6.56 -14.54
CA PRO A 84 6.35 5.46 -13.68
C PRO A 84 7.25 4.22 -13.74
N ASP A 85 8.20 4.17 -14.68
CA ASP A 85 9.02 2.99 -15.01
C ASP A 85 10.47 3.07 -14.48
N LEU A 86 10.76 3.85 -13.44
CA LEU A 86 12.10 3.95 -12.86
C LEU A 86 12.42 2.80 -11.89
N MET A 87 13.70 2.42 -11.84
CA MET A 87 14.23 1.50 -10.81
C MET A 87 13.97 2.02 -9.38
N PRO A 88 13.49 1.19 -8.42
CA PRO A 88 13.09 1.65 -7.09
C PRO A 88 14.13 2.46 -6.31
N GLY A 89 15.42 2.08 -6.42
CA GLY A 89 16.53 2.78 -5.76
C GLY A 89 16.69 4.26 -6.19
N VAL A 90 16.14 4.66 -7.34
CA VAL A 90 16.08 6.08 -7.74
C VAL A 90 15.16 6.88 -6.82
N TYR A 91 14.00 6.32 -6.48
CA TYR A 91 13.06 6.99 -5.56
C TYR A 91 13.65 7.07 -4.14
N GLU A 92 14.39 6.05 -3.72
CA GLU A 92 15.04 6.01 -2.40
C GLU A 92 16.24 6.96 -2.31
N TYR A 93 17.03 7.10 -3.39
CA TYR A 93 18.13 8.06 -3.47
C TYR A 93 17.68 9.52 -3.32
N PHE A 94 16.47 9.84 -3.80
CA PHE A 94 15.86 11.18 -3.68
C PHE A 94 14.92 11.32 -2.47
N ALA A 95 14.86 10.35 -1.54
CA ALA A 95 13.97 10.39 -0.38
C ALA A 95 14.44 11.34 0.75
N GLU A 96 15.72 11.72 0.76
CA GLU A 96 16.33 12.62 1.75
C GLU A 96 15.86 14.06 1.52
N ALA A 97 14.70 14.42 2.06
CA ALA A 97 13.98 15.67 1.76
C ALA A 97 14.80 16.94 2.05
N LYS A 98 15.71 16.90 3.03
CA LYS A 98 16.59 18.04 3.40
C LYS A 98 17.73 18.29 2.41
N LYS A 99 18.08 17.31 1.56
CA LYS A 99 19.28 17.31 0.70
C LYS A 99 19.02 17.80 -0.72
N TYR A 100 17.79 17.68 -1.21
CA TYR A 100 17.43 18.01 -2.59
C TYR A 100 16.47 19.19 -2.67
N ASN A 101 16.44 19.84 -3.83
CA ASN A 101 15.52 20.96 -4.08
C ASN A 101 14.06 20.52 -3.89
N LYS A 102 13.28 21.30 -3.13
CA LYS A 102 11.84 21.13 -2.88
C LYS A 102 11.04 20.70 -4.11
N GLN A 103 11.32 21.25 -5.30
CA GLN A 103 10.61 20.93 -6.54
C GLN A 103 10.87 19.49 -7.04
N ILE A 104 12.05 18.92 -6.74
CA ILE A 104 12.39 17.51 -7.00
C ILE A 104 11.55 16.62 -6.08
N ILE A 105 11.50 16.93 -4.78
CA ILE A 105 10.70 16.19 -3.79
C ILE A 105 9.20 16.27 -4.09
N GLN A 106 8.69 17.45 -4.47
CA GLN A 106 7.29 17.60 -4.93
C GLN A 106 7.00 16.71 -6.15
N THR A 107 7.89 16.71 -7.15
CA THR A 107 7.75 15.86 -8.36
C THR A 107 7.72 14.38 -8.00
N LEU A 108 8.55 13.96 -7.05
CA LEU A 108 8.60 12.60 -6.50
C LEU A 108 7.26 12.24 -5.80
N LEU A 109 6.76 13.08 -4.90
CA LEU A 109 5.49 12.84 -4.17
C LEU A 109 4.26 12.74 -5.09
N TYR A 110 4.24 13.44 -6.23
CA TYR A 110 3.16 13.32 -7.22
C TYR A 110 3.22 12.02 -8.04
N ASN A 111 4.36 11.30 -8.07
CA ASN A 111 4.51 10.08 -8.85
C ASN A 111 3.90 8.87 -8.12
N ARG A 112 2.90 8.24 -8.76
CA ARG A 112 2.16 7.10 -8.20
C ARG A 112 2.99 5.82 -8.06
N ALA A 113 4.10 5.69 -8.78
CA ALA A 113 4.98 4.52 -8.73
C ALA A 113 5.92 4.50 -7.51
N VAL A 114 6.03 5.61 -6.77
CA VAL A 114 6.92 5.75 -5.62
C VAL A 114 6.46 4.85 -4.45
N PRO A 115 7.36 4.06 -3.83
CA PRO A 115 7.03 3.14 -2.74
C PRO A 115 6.76 3.89 -1.42
N ASN A 116 6.04 3.24 -0.49
CA ASN A 116 5.67 3.85 0.78
C ASN A 116 6.88 4.24 1.66
N SER A 117 7.96 3.45 1.62
CA SER A 117 9.24 3.73 2.32
C SER A 117 9.80 5.13 2.04
N VAL A 118 9.55 5.68 0.85
CA VAL A 118 9.95 7.03 0.45
C VAL A 118 9.02 8.09 1.03
N PHE A 119 7.71 7.82 1.08
CA PHE A 119 6.74 8.69 1.76
C PHE A 119 6.95 8.72 3.27
N GLU A 120 7.34 7.61 3.89
CA GLU A 120 7.66 7.52 5.33
C GLU A 120 8.88 8.39 5.67
N LYS A 121 9.96 8.33 4.89
CA LYS A 121 11.14 9.20 5.04
C LYS A 121 10.80 10.69 4.85
N ILE A 122 10.05 11.02 3.79
CA ILE A 122 9.68 12.42 3.51
C ILE A 122 8.66 12.95 4.54
N ALA A 123 7.82 12.10 5.12
CA ALA A 123 6.91 12.47 6.20
C ALA A 123 7.65 12.87 7.48
N GLU A 124 8.78 12.23 7.78
CA GLU A 124 9.61 12.48 8.97
C GLU A 124 10.54 13.70 8.82
N GLU A 125 11.00 14.00 7.59
CA GLU A 125 11.93 15.11 7.33
C GLU A 125 11.34 16.34 6.63
N GLY A 126 10.14 16.23 6.05
CA GLY A 126 9.57 17.22 5.14
C GLY A 126 9.18 18.54 5.80
N SER A 127 9.15 19.60 5.00
CA SER A 127 8.58 20.91 5.35
C SER A 127 7.07 20.95 5.06
N GLU A 128 6.34 21.85 5.73
CA GLU A 128 4.86 22.01 5.70
C GLU A 128 4.22 21.82 4.30
N ASP A 129 4.77 22.46 3.26
CA ASP A 129 4.29 22.35 1.86
C ASP A 129 4.46 20.96 1.23
N LEU A 130 5.45 20.18 1.69
CA LEU A 130 5.64 18.78 1.27
C LEU A 130 4.71 17.86 2.05
N LEU A 131 4.49 18.15 3.35
CA LEU A 131 3.58 17.39 4.19
C LEU A 131 2.13 17.53 3.71
N GLU A 132 1.71 18.70 3.22
CA GLU A 132 0.37 18.90 2.63
C GLU A 132 0.09 17.92 1.47
N ILE A 133 1.09 17.63 0.62
CA ILE A 133 0.96 16.71 -0.51
C ILE A 133 0.78 15.26 -0.02
N ILE A 134 1.30 14.92 1.15
CA ILE A 134 1.12 13.61 1.79
C ILE A 134 -0.22 13.55 2.52
N VAL A 135 -0.57 14.57 3.32
CA VAL A 135 -1.82 14.67 4.09
C VAL A 135 -3.05 14.68 3.18
N THR A 136 -2.99 15.35 2.03
CA THR A 136 -4.08 15.33 1.03
C THR A 136 -4.23 13.99 0.30
N ASN A 137 -3.21 13.12 0.32
CA ASN A 137 -3.22 11.82 -0.33
C ASN A 137 -3.88 10.74 0.55
N GLN A 138 -5.13 10.97 0.92
CA GLN A 138 -5.94 10.07 1.76
C GLN A 138 -5.90 8.61 1.30
N VAL A 139 -5.84 8.35 -0.02
CA VAL A 139 -5.74 6.99 -0.56
C VAL A 139 -4.45 6.29 -0.14
N ARG A 140 -3.29 6.99 -0.11
CA ARG A 140 -2.05 6.37 0.38
C ARG A 140 -2.07 6.22 1.91
N LEU A 141 -2.64 7.17 2.65
CA LEU A 141 -2.78 7.08 4.12
C LEU A 141 -3.65 5.88 4.54
N LEU A 142 -4.78 5.61 3.86
CA LEU A 142 -5.60 4.42 4.11
C LEU A 142 -4.85 3.11 3.90
N ASN A 143 -3.97 3.04 2.89
CA ASN A 143 -3.23 1.83 2.52
C ASN A 143 -1.87 1.71 3.25
N CYS A 144 -1.45 2.70 4.04
CA CYS A 144 -0.19 2.68 4.76
C CYS A 144 -0.25 3.57 6.03
N PRO A 145 -0.82 3.06 7.14
CA PRO A 145 -0.89 3.77 8.40
C PRO A 145 0.44 4.28 8.98
N PRO A 146 1.61 3.62 8.81
CA PRO A 146 2.90 4.14 9.29
C PRO A 146 3.26 5.55 8.79
N ILE A 147 2.74 5.98 7.62
CA ILE A 147 2.91 7.35 7.14
C ILE A 147 2.21 8.34 8.08
N ILE A 148 1.05 8.00 8.64
CA ILE A 148 0.32 8.83 9.62
C ILE A 148 1.16 9.00 10.89
N GLU A 149 1.81 7.93 11.36
CA GLU A 149 2.70 8.00 12.52
C GLU A 149 3.94 8.87 12.28
N ARG A 150 4.60 8.71 11.12
CA ARG A 150 5.77 9.51 10.74
C ARG A 150 5.43 10.99 10.60
N LEU A 151 4.29 11.30 9.98
CA LEU A 151 3.76 12.66 9.90
C LEU A 151 3.50 13.25 11.30
N LEU A 152 2.78 12.55 12.19
CA LEU A 152 2.42 13.07 13.51
C LEU A 152 3.62 13.34 14.44
N ARG A 153 4.79 12.73 14.16
CA ARG A 153 6.07 12.96 14.83
C ARG A 153 6.87 14.14 14.26
N ASN A 154 6.50 14.69 13.10
CA ASN A 154 7.22 15.79 12.46
C ASN A 154 6.67 17.14 12.94
N ASP A 155 7.54 17.94 13.57
CA ASP A 155 7.20 19.26 14.11
C ASP A 155 6.88 20.31 13.04
N ASN A 156 7.22 20.06 11.77
CA ASN A 156 6.87 20.93 10.63
C ASN A 156 5.40 20.78 10.18
N LEU A 157 4.58 19.95 10.83
CA LEU A 157 3.15 19.87 10.55
C LEU A 157 2.43 21.17 10.94
N SER A 158 1.69 21.75 9.99
CA SER A 158 0.75 22.83 10.28
C SER A 158 -0.30 22.40 11.32
N GLY A 159 -0.78 23.32 12.15
CA GLY A 159 -1.82 23.01 13.14
C GLY A 159 -3.10 22.46 12.52
N ASP A 160 -3.47 22.96 11.34
CA ASP A 160 -4.60 22.47 10.54
C ASP A 160 -4.32 21.08 9.91
N GLN A 161 -3.10 20.85 9.39
CA GLN A 161 -2.69 19.54 8.87
C GLN A 161 -2.73 18.47 9.98
N LYS A 162 -2.16 18.78 11.15
CA LYS A 162 -2.15 17.90 12.33
C LYS A 162 -3.57 17.57 12.79
N ARG A 163 -4.46 18.57 12.80
CA ARG A 163 -5.88 18.38 13.08
C ARG A 163 -6.56 17.46 12.06
N ARG A 164 -6.47 17.78 10.76
CA ARG A 164 -7.06 16.96 9.66
C ARG A 164 -6.57 15.51 9.72
N LEU A 165 -5.29 15.30 10.04
CA LEU A 165 -4.67 13.99 10.14
C LEU A 165 -5.15 13.19 11.36
N ILE A 166 -5.38 13.84 12.50
CA ILE A 166 -5.97 13.21 13.69
C ILE A 166 -7.45 12.86 13.44
N GLU A 167 -8.26 13.80 12.94
CA GLU A 167 -9.68 13.56 12.62
C GLU A 167 -9.85 12.38 11.63
N PHE A 168 -8.96 12.30 10.62
CA PHE A 168 -8.89 11.19 9.68
C PHE A 168 -8.46 9.86 10.33
N ARG A 169 -7.46 9.88 11.22
CA ARG A 169 -7.03 8.68 11.96
C ARG A 169 -8.17 8.14 12.83
N GLU A 170 -8.86 9.03 13.53
CA GLU A 170 -10.02 8.68 14.34
C GLU A 170 -11.17 8.10 13.49
N GLU A 171 -11.54 8.73 12.37
CA GLU A 171 -12.67 8.30 11.54
C GLU A 171 -12.44 6.92 10.91
N PHE A 172 -11.25 6.69 10.33
CA PHE A 172 -11.00 5.51 9.51
C PHE A 172 -10.36 4.32 10.24
N PHE A 173 -9.77 4.52 11.43
CA PHE A 173 -9.10 3.45 12.17
C PHE A 173 -9.64 3.25 13.60
N GLU A 174 -9.89 4.32 14.35
CA GLU A 174 -10.31 4.20 15.77
C GLU A 174 -11.82 3.96 15.91
N LYS A 175 -12.65 4.81 15.28
CA LYS A 175 -14.13 4.72 15.35
C LYS A 175 -14.69 3.48 14.66
N VAL A 176 -13.93 2.87 13.73
CA VAL A 176 -14.27 1.58 13.11
C VAL A 176 -14.35 0.45 14.15
N SER A 177 -13.53 0.50 15.19
CA SER A 177 -13.52 -0.50 16.29
C SER A 177 -14.76 -0.44 17.19
N VAL A 178 -15.50 0.68 17.20
CA VAL A 178 -16.55 0.94 18.20
C VAL A 178 -17.97 0.70 17.67
N GLY A 179 -18.21 0.73 16.35
CA GLY A 179 -19.60 0.70 15.86
C GLY A 179 -19.90 0.38 14.40
N ASN A 180 -18.96 -0.13 13.58
CA ASN A 180 -19.23 -0.38 12.16
C ASN A 180 -19.72 -1.82 11.88
N PRO A 181 -20.95 -2.05 11.38
CA PRO A 181 -21.48 -3.40 11.09
C PRO A 181 -20.67 -4.20 10.06
N LEU A 182 -19.85 -3.55 9.22
CA LEU A 182 -19.04 -4.20 8.19
C LEU A 182 -17.95 -5.14 8.72
N PHE A 183 -17.48 -4.94 9.96
CA PHE A 183 -16.32 -5.67 10.51
C PHE A 183 -16.68 -6.65 11.64
N ARG A 184 -17.97 -6.96 11.81
CA ARG A 184 -18.49 -7.78 12.93
C ARG A 184 -17.95 -9.22 13.00
N GLY A 185 -17.26 -9.69 11.96
CA GLY A 185 -16.64 -11.03 11.90
C GLY A 185 -15.18 -11.11 12.37
N LEU A 186 -14.50 -9.99 12.64
CA LEU A 186 -13.08 -9.97 13.04
C LEU A 186 -12.87 -9.86 14.57
N ARG A 187 -13.86 -10.27 15.37
CA ARG A 187 -13.66 -10.52 16.80
C ARG A 187 -13.12 -11.94 17.00
N HIS A 188 -11.82 -12.05 17.29
CA HIS A 188 -11.27 -13.18 18.02
C HIS A 188 -10.57 -12.67 19.29
N ASP A 189 -11.15 -13.03 20.42
CA ASP A 189 -10.58 -13.23 21.75
C ASP A 189 -9.49 -12.23 22.21
N LYS A 190 -9.95 -11.09 22.74
CA LYS A 190 -9.23 -10.31 23.79
C LYS A 190 -10.03 -10.13 25.08
N GLU A 191 -11.20 -10.78 25.20
CA GLU A 191 -12.12 -10.68 26.34
C GLU A 191 -11.97 -11.90 27.29
N LYS A 192 -10.72 -12.30 27.63
CA LYS A 192 -10.42 -13.52 28.43
C LYS A 192 -9.27 -13.44 29.46
N GLU A 193 -8.60 -12.29 29.62
CA GLU A 193 -7.49 -12.13 30.58
C GLU A 193 -7.87 -11.36 31.87
N GLU A 194 -9.15 -10.98 32.04
CA GLU A 194 -9.57 -10.10 33.16
C GLU A 194 -10.48 -10.78 34.21
N GLU A 195 -10.97 -11.99 33.97
CA GLU A 195 -11.74 -12.80 34.95
C GLU A 195 -10.92 -13.96 35.51
N LEU A 196 -10.09 -13.72 36.54
CA LEU A 196 -9.64 -14.74 37.51
C LEU A 196 -8.92 -14.12 38.73
N ARG A 197 -9.68 -13.48 39.63
CA ARG A 197 -9.28 -13.22 41.02
C ARG A 197 -10.31 -13.81 41.99
N PRO A 198 -10.01 -14.90 42.70
CA PRO A 198 -10.74 -15.29 43.90
C PRO A 198 -10.23 -14.48 45.10
N GLU A 199 -11.14 -13.99 45.95
CA GLU A 199 -10.80 -13.28 47.18
C GLU A 199 -10.60 -14.26 48.36
N GLU A 200 -9.60 -13.96 49.19
CA GLU A 200 -9.40 -14.25 50.64
C GLU A 200 -10.03 -15.49 51.32
N GLN A 201 -9.26 -16.18 52.19
CA GLN A 201 -9.41 -16.02 53.66
C GLN A 201 -8.51 -16.92 54.55
N MET A 202 -8.00 -16.33 55.65
CA MET A 202 -7.50 -16.94 56.92
C MET A 202 -6.21 -17.82 56.83
N ILE A 203 -5.41 -18.10 57.88
CA ILE A 203 -5.65 -18.25 59.33
C ILE A 203 -4.45 -17.74 60.21
N MET A 204 -4.76 -16.99 61.29
CA MET A 204 -4.04 -16.77 62.59
C MET A 204 -2.69 -16.01 62.77
N GLU A 205 -2.78 -15.00 63.67
CA GLU A 205 -1.79 -14.49 64.66
C GLU A 205 -1.59 -15.47 65.87
N PRO A 206 -0.68 -15.30 66.87
CA PRO A 206 -0.11 -14.06 67.47
C PRO A 206 1.45 -14.13 67.69
N GLU A 207 2.19 -13.35 68.52
CA GLU A 207 1.89 -12.47 69.67
C GLU A 207 2.99 -11.38 69.92
N HIS A 208 2.90 -10.64 71.04
CA HIS A 208 3.76 -9.52 71.50
C HIS A 208 5.27 -9.85 71.70
N VAL A 209 6.22 -8.88 71.82
CA VAL A 209 6.55 -8.14 73.07
C VAL A 209 7.55 -6.96 72.88
N VAL A 210 7.18 -5.77 73.41
CA VAL A 210 7.99 -4.64 73.96
C VAL A 210 8.83 -3.68 73.03
N ARG A 211 8.95 -2.43 73.50
CA ARG A 211 9.59 -1.19 72.95
C ARG A 211 10.74 -0.71 73.90
N PRO A 212 11.42 0.46 73.75
CA PRO A 212 11.52 1.46 72.65
C PRO A 212 13.01 1.52 72.15
N GLU A 213 13.70 2.58 71.65
CA GLU A 213 13.54 4.04 71.39
C GLU A 213 14.08 4.35 69.95
N LEU A 214 14.39 5.56 69.44
CA LEU A 214 14.47 6.95 69.92
C LEU A 214 14.15 7.95 68.78
N SER A 215 13.90 9.21 69.13
CA SER A 215 13.57 10.38 68.28
C SER A 215 14.69 10.82 67.29
N THR A 216 14.49 11.65 66.26
CA THR A 216 13.35 12.54 65.92
C THR A 216 13.27 12.85 64.41
N GLU A 217 12.16 13.46 63.98
CA GLU A 217 11.81 13.84 62.59
C GLU A 217 12.32 15.24 62.13
N LEU A 218 12.44 15.40 60.79
CA LEU A 218 12.15 16.61 59.98
C LEU A 218 13.02 17.89 60.19
N PRO A 219 12.91 18.94 59.32
CA PRO A 219 12.12 19.10 58.09
C PRO A 219 12.93 19.45 56.81
N THR A 220 12.22 19.65 55.70
CA THR A 220 12.73 19.93 54.34
C THR A 220 12.79 21.42 53.96
N MET A 221 13.70 21.74 53.03
CA MET A 221 13.60 22.80 51.98
C MET A 221 13.51 24.28 52.40
N GLU A 222 14.52 25.08 52.05
CA GLU A 222 14.28 26.32 51.28
C GLU A 222 15.50 26.80 50.45
N ASN A 223 15.27 27.81 49.60
CA ASN A 223 16.14 28.25 48.50
C ASN A 223 17.19 29.30 48.91
N PHE A 224 18.37 29.36 48.25
CA PHE A 224 18.88 30.55 47.49
C PHE A 224 20.39 30.46 47.11
N ARG A 225 20.72 30.74 45.82
CA ARG A 225 21.98 31.35 45.30
C ARG A 225 23.34 30.63 45.53
N SER A 226 24.45 30.89 44.82
CA SER A 226 24.70 31.44 43.46
C SER A 226 26.21 31.38 43.10
N GLY A 227 26.58 31.17 41.83
CA GLY A 227 27.97 31.24 41.34
C GLY A 227 28.71 29.88 41.34
N ILE A 228 29.87 29.70 40.70
CA ILE A 228 30.81 30.64 40.05
C ILE A 228 31.66 29.87 38.99
N GLN A 229 32.14 30.55 37.92
CA GLN A 229 33.15 30.17 36.89
C GLN A 229 33.02 28.79 36.18
N LYS A 230 33.36 28.53 34.90
CA LYS A 230 33.92 29.27 33.73
C LYS A 230 35.46 29.33 33.53
N ASP A 231 35.86 28.76 32.38
CA ASP A 231 37.03 29.01 31.50
C ASP A 231 38.40 28.31 31.73
N LYS A 232 38.99 27.82 30.61
CA LYS A 232 40.42 27.44 30.32
C LYS A 232 40.97 26.13 30.95
N GLU A 233 41.98 25.42 30.39
CA GLU A 233 42.76 25.60 29.14
C GLU A 233 43.25 24.27 28.50
N GLU A 234 43.98 24.39 27.40
CA GLU A 234 44.29 23.46 26.30
C GLU A 234 45.34 22.32 26.51
N HIS A 235 45.37 21.40 25.52
CA HIS A 235 46.51 20.64 24.95
C HIS A 235 47.44 19.75 25.82
N GLU A 236 47.47 18.45 25.49
CA GLU A 236 48.70 17.71 25.09
C GLU A 236 48.33 16.50 24.19
N ALA A 237 49.28 15.93 23.43
CA ALA A 237 48.98 14.91 22.41
C ALA A 237 50.18 14.04 21.99
N GLU A 238 49.97 12.72 21.82
CA GLU A 238 50.81 11.69 21.17
C GLU A 238 49.99 10.35 21.17
N ALA A 239 50.13 9.38 20.27
CA ALA A 239 50.92 9.25 19.03
C ALA A 239 50.22 8.31 18.01
N GLU A 240 50.95 7.98 16.93
CA GLU A 240 50.75 7.02 15.81
C GLU A 240 49.82 5.80 16.07
N ALA A 241 48.99 5.26 15.15
CA ALA A 241 49.03 5.11 13.68
C ALA A 241 49.94 3.98 13.15
N GLU A 242 49.42 2.75 12.98
CA GLU A 242 49.61 1.91 11.77
C GLU A 242 48.72 0.65 11.72
N GLU A 243 48.77 -0.02 10.55
CA GLU A 243 48.01 -1.16 10.00
C GLU A 243 47.97 -2.42 10.91
N ALA A 244 46.94 -3.29 10.98
CA ALA A 244 46.02 -3.88 9.99
C ALA A 244 46.57 -5.08 9.17
N ALA A 245 46.30 -6.33 9.60
CA ALA A 245 45.90 -7.48 8.75
C ALA A 245 45.78 -8.84 9.50
N VAL A 246 44.64 -9.55 9.32
CA VAL A 246 44.48 -11.00 8.96
C VAL A 246 45.13 -12.10 9.87
N ALA A 247 44.49 -13.21 10.29
CA ALA A 247 43.33 -13.96 9.75
C ALA A 247 42.45 -14.68 10.83
N GLN A 248 41.19 -14.94 10.43
CA GLN A 248 40.33 -16.14 10.64
C GLN A 248 40.59 -17.14 11.80
N GLU A 249 39.56 -17.38 12.62
CA GLU A 249 38.80 -18.65 12.65
C GLU A 249 37.37 -18.43 13.23
N GLU A 250 36.52 -19.46 13.32
CA GLU A 250 35.03 -19.33 13.27
C GLU A 250 34.24 -19.52 14.60
N LEU A 251 32.90 -19.41 14.48
CA LEU A 251 31.83 -20.07 15.28
C LEU A 251 31.44 -19.50 16.67
N SER A 252 30.40 -18.65 16.66
CA SER A 252 29.12 -19.02 17.30
C SER A 252 27.93 -18.24 16.70
N GLU A 253 27.04 -18.93 15.98
CA GLU A 253 25.76 -18.38 15.53
C GLU A 253 24.74 -18.45 16.69
N GLU A 254 24.35 -17.30 17.28
CA GLU A 254 23.14 -17.27 18.12
C GLU A 254 21.90 -17.09 17.24
N GLU A 255 21.27 -18.22 16.93
CA GLU A 255 20.04 -18.33 16.15
C GLU A 255 18.86 -17.69 16.90
N ILE A 256 18.64 -16.38 16.72
CA ILE A 256 17.41 -15.71 17.18
C ILE A 256 16.25 -16.25 16.34
N THR A 257 15.66 -17.33 16.84
CA THR A 257 14.51 -18.05 16.25
C THR A 257 13.24 -17.19 16.34
N LEU A 258 13.14 -16.19 15.46
CA LEU A 258 11.92 -15.43 15.21
C LEU A 258 10.84 -16.37 14.70
N ALA A 259 10.04 -16.89 15.64
CA ALA A 259 8.91 -17.77 15.36
C ALA A 259 8.03 -17.14 14.25
N PRO A 260 7.65 -17.91 13.21
CA PRO A 260 7.02 -17.34 12.04
C PRO A 260 5.69 -16.69 12.41
N THR A 261 5.64 -15.35 12.32
CA THR A 261 4.45 -14.56 12.65
C THR A 261 3.29 -15.10 11.84
N ALA A 262 2.28 -15.65 12.52
CA ALA A 262 1.24 -16.44 11.88
C ALA A 262 0.31 -15.55 11.05
N LEU A 263 0.67 -15.31 9.78
CA LEU A 263 -0.10 -14.55 8.80
C LEU A 263 -1.60 -14.85 8.94
N THR A 264 -2.41 -13.80 9.02
CA THR A 264 -3.86 -13.94 9.14
C THR A 264 -4.45 -14.70 7.94
N GLU A 265 -5.64 -15.27 8.10
CA GLU A 265 -6.29 -15.98 6.99
C GLU A 265 -6.53 -15.08 5.77
N GLU A 266 -6.73 -13.77 5.99
CA GLU A 266 -6.90 -12.79 4.91
C GLU A 266 -5.59 -12.49 4.19
N GLU A 267 -4.47 -12.34 4.91
CA GLU A 267 -3.14 -12.17 4.32
C GLU A 267 -2.73 -13.39 3.50
N LYS A 268 -2.81 -14.61 4.06
CA LYS A 268 -2.54 -15.88 3.35
C LYS A 268 -3.37 -16.02 2.07
N LYS A 269 -4.63 -15.61 2.12
CA LYS A 269 -5.57 -15.61 0.98
C LYS A 269 -5.22 -14.54 -0.05
N SER A 270 -4.71 -13.38 0.38
CA SER A 270 -4.20 -12.32 -0.51
C SER A 270 -2.92 -12.76 -1.25
N GLU A 271 -1.98 -13.40 -0.55
CA GLU A 271 -0.76 -13.95 -1.15
C GLU A 271 -1.09 -15.04 -2.16
N LYS A 272 -1.99 -15.96 -1.80
CA LYS A 272 -2.48 -16.99 -2.72
C LYS A 272 -3.13 -16.39 -3.97
N MET A 273 -3.97 -15.37 -3.81
CA MET A 273 -4.57 -14.63 -4.94
C MET A 273 -3.53 -13.93 -5.81
N MET A 274 -2.49 -13.34 -5.22
CA MET A 274 -1.37 -12.73 -5.96
C MET A 274 -0.52 -13.79 -6.69
N GLY A 275 -0.26 -14.94 -6.08
CA GLY A 275 0.42 -16.07 -6.73
C GLY A 275 -0.36 -16.60 -7.93
N VAL A 276 -1.68 -16.79 -7.78
CA VAL A 276 -2.59 -17.18 -8.88
C VAL A 276 -2.62 -16.12 -9.98
N PHE A 277 -2.69 -14.83 -9.63
CA PHE A 277 -2.63 -13.72 -10.60
C PHE A 277 -1.31 -13.71 -11.37
N ASN A 278 -0.17 -13.85 -10.69
CA ASN A 278 1.16 -13.88 -11.29
C ASN A 278 1.36 -15.10 -12.21
N LYS A 279 0.76 -16.26 -11.88
CA LYS A 279 0.69 -17.42 -12.77
C LYS A 279 -0.12 -17.09 -14.03
N ILE A 280 -1.34 -16.55 -13.89
CA ILE A 280 -2.22 -16.18 -15.01
C ILE A 280 -1.54 -15.17 -15.95
N MET A 281 -0.78 -14.21 -15.42
CA MET A 281 -0.10 -13.20 -16.23
C MET A 281 1.07 -13.75 -17.07
N LYS A 282 1.56 -14.96 -16.78
CA LYS A 282 2.59 -15.65 -17.58
C LYS A 282 2.00 -16.58 -18.66
N LEU A 283 0.69 -16.84 -18.65
CA LEU A 283 0.01 -17.74 -19.59
C LEU A 283 -0.36 -17.06 -20.92
N THR A 284 -0.27 -17.84 -22.00
CA THR A 284 -0.76 -17.48 -23.34
C THR A 284 -2.30 -17.45 -23.40
N VAL A 285 -2.86 -16.86 -24.46
CA VAL A 285 -4.32 -16.75 -24.64
C VAL A 285 -5.03 -18.13 -24.66
N PRO A 286 -4.55 -19.17 -25.38
CA PRO A 286 -5.17 -20.50 -25.34
C PRO A 286 -5.17 -21.15 -23.95
N GLU A 287 -4.05 -21.04 -23.22
CA GLU A 287 -3.93 -21.57 -21.86
C GLU A 287 -4.88 -20.85 -20.89
N LYS A 288 -5.00 -19.52 -21.00
CA LYS A 288 -5.99 -18.72 -20.26
C LYS A 288 -7.44 -19.15 -20.56
N ILE A 289 -7.75 -19.53 -21.81
CA ILE A 289 -9.08 -20.06 -22.19
C ILE A 289 -9.33 -21.43 -21.55
N GLN A 290 -8.35 -22.33 -21.55
CA GLN A 290 -8.47 -23.62 -20.86
C GLN A 290 -8.63 -23.44 -19.34
N LEU A 291 -7.87 -22.54 -18.72
CA LEU A 291 -7.96 -22.22 -17.30
C LEU A 291 -9.30 -21.54 -16.94
N ALA A 292 -9.84 -20.70 -17.83
CA ALA A 292 -11.16 -20.09 -17.67
C ALA A 292 -12.29 -21.14 -17.63
N LEU A 293 -12.16 -22.22 -18.40
CA LEU A 293 -13.14 -23.31 -18.44
C LEU A 293 -13.00 -24.26 -17.24
N LEU A 294 -11.78 -24.75 -16.98
CA LEU A 294 -11.52 -25.88 -16.06
C LEU A 294 -11.01 -25.48 -14.67
N GLY A 295 -10.49 -24.25 -14.52
CA GLY A 295 -9.77 -23.79 -13.33
C GLY A 295 -10.61 -23.55 -12.07
N SER A 296 -9.97 -22.93 -11.08
CA SER A 296 -10.54 -22.67 -9.76
C SER A 296 -11.54 -21.51 -9.75
N ARG A 297 -12.15 -21.25 -8.58
CA ARG A 297 -12.95 -20.04 -8.34
C ARG A 297 -12.09 -18.78 -8.44
N GLU A 298 -10.90 -18.83 -7.83
CA GLU A 298 -9.92 -17.74 -7.75
C GLU A 298 -9.43 -17.35 -9.15
N GLU A 299 -9.00 -18.34 -9.95
CA GLU A 299 -8.51 -18.15 -11.32
C GLU A 299 -9.58 -17.50 -12.21
N ARG A 300 -10.80 -18.01 -12.18
CA ARG A 300 -11.93 -17.47 -12.97
C ARG A 300 -12.36 -16.07 -12.51
N SER A 301 -12.25 -15.76 -11.21
CA SER A 301 -12.51 -14.42 -10.68
C SER A 301 -11.52 -13.36 -11.18
N ILE A 302 -10.34 -13.77 -11.67
CA ILE A 302 -9.34 -12.91 -12.31
C ILE A 302 -9.60 -12.85 -13.82
N LEU A 303 -9.74 -14.01 -14.48
CA LEU A 303 -9.90 -14.13 -15.94
C LEU A 303 -11.16 -13.43 -16.49
N ILE A 304 -12.21 -13.28 -15.68
CA ILE A 304 -13.42 -12.51 -16.07
C ILE A 304 -13.15 -11.01 -16.31
N ARG A 305 -12.01 -10.49 -15.81
CA ARG A 305 -11.53 -9.11 -16.03
C ARG A 305 -10.33 -9.05 -17.00
N ASP A 306 -10.01 -10.13 -17.71
CA ASP A 306 -8.96 -10.11 -18.73
C ASP A 306 -9.41 -9.24 -19.93
N ASN A 307 -8.46 -8.49 -20.51
CA ASN A 307 -8.69 -7.60 -21.65
C ASN A 307 -9.07 -8.35 -22.93
N ASN A 308 -8.78 -9.66 -23.02
CA ASN A 308 -9.19 -10.50 -24.13
C ASN A 308 -10.61 -11.08 -23.93
N LYS A 309 -11.55 -10.63 -24.78
CA LYS A 309 -12.96 -11.09 -24.82
C LYS A 309 -13.13 -12.62 -24.92
N GLN A 310 -12.23 -13.33 -25.59
CA GLN A 310 -12.30 -14.79 -25.70
C GLN A 310 -11.99 -15.47 -24.36
N VAL A 311 -11.09 -14.89 -23.55
CA VAL A 311 -10.74 -15.39 -22.21
C VAL A 311 -11.89 -15.15 -21.23
N SER A 312 -12.40 -13.93 -21.14
CA SER A 312 -13.51 -13.61 -20.24
C SER A 312 -14.81 -14.30 -20.68
N GLY A 313 -15.07 -14.43 -21.98
CA GLY A 313 -16.20 -15.18 -22.54
C GLY A 313 -16.12 -16.69 -22.30
N ALA A 314 -14.92 -17.26 -22.16
CA ALA A 314 -14.74 -18.65 -21.77
C ALA A 314 -15.14 -18.93 -20.31
N VAL A 315 -14.97 -17.96 -19.40
CA VAL A 315 -15.36 -18.10 -17.98
C VAL A 315 -16.87 -18.35 -17.85
N LEU A 316 -17.71 -17.67 -18.63
CA LEU A 316 -19.17 -17.88 -18.64
C LEU A 316 -19.58 -19.28 -19.13
N LYS A 317 -18.71 -19.98 -19.87
CA LYS A 317 -18.94 -21.34 -20.38
C LYS A 317 -18.43 -22.42 -19.40
N SER A 318 -17.80 -22.03 -18.29
CA SER A 318 -17.28 -22.97 -17.29
C SER A 318 -18.40 -23.70 -16.55
N PRO A 319 -18.44 -25.05 -16.53
CA PRO A 319 -19.49 -25.81 -15.84
C PRO A 319 -19.43 -25.66 -14.31
N LYS A 320 -18.30 -25.18 -13.76
CA LYS A 320 -18.08 -24.94 -12.33
C LYS A 320 -18.59 -23.56 -11.86
N LEU A 321 -19.32 -22.81 -12.69
CA LEU A 321 -19.72 -21.42 -12.39
C LEU A 321 -21.02 -21.39 -11.56
N THR A 322 -20.95 -20.92 -10.32
CA THR A 322 -22.11 -20.89 -9.41
C THR A 322 -22.92 -19.60 -9.57
N GLU A 323 -24.18 -19.61 -9.11
CA GLU A 323 -25.01 -18.38 -9.16
C GLU A 323 -24.46 -17.26 -8.27
N ILE A 324 -23.81 -17.62 -7.17
CA ILE A 324 -23.12 -16.68 -6.26
C ILE A 324 -21.94 -16.00 -6.98
N ASP A 325 -21.19 -16.74 -7.80
CA ASP A 325 -20.10 -16.17 -8.61
C ASP A 325 -20.64 -15.15 -9.62
N VAL A 326 -21.75 -15.48 -10.27
CA VAL A 326 -22.40 -14.60 -11.27
C VAL A 326 -22.98 -13.35 -10.61
N GLU A 327 -23.52 -13.46 -9.40
CA GLU A 327 -23.96 -12.31 -8.60
C GLU A 327 -22.80 -11.37 -8.29
N ILE A 328 -21.66 -11.90 -7.83
CA ILE A 328 -20.44 -11.12 -7.59
C ILE A 328 -19.95 -10.46 -8.90
N ILE A 329 -19.83 -11.24 -10.00
CA ILE A 329 -19.38 -10.76 -11.31
C ILE A 329 -20.26 -9.62 -11.84
N SER A 330 -21.58 -9.70 -11.64
CA SER A 330 -22.52 -8.67 -12.11
C SER A 330 -22.31 -7.29 -11.48
N THR A 331 -21.63 -7.21 -10.32
CA THR A 331 -21.25 -5.94 -9.67
C THR A 331 -20.02 -5.26 -10.28
N PHE A 332 -19.17 -6.01 -11.01
CA PHE A 332 -17.85 -5.54 -11.43
C PHE A 332 -17.94 -4.47 -12.54
N ARG A 333 -17.41 -3.28 -12.26
CA ARG A 333 -17.38 -2.14 -13.21
C ARG A 333 -16.30 -2.26 -14.32
N GLN A 334 -15.41 -3.25 -14.22
CA GLN A 334 -14.29 -3.50 -15.14
C GLN A 334 -14.54 -4.67 -16.11
N VAL A 335 -15.69 -5.35 -16.03
CA VAL A 335 -16.03 -6.48 -16.91
C VAL A 335 -16.56 -5.96 -18.26
N ASP A 336 -16.27 -6.69 -19.35
CA ASP A 336 -16.71 -6.34 -20.70
C ASP A 336 -18.26 -6.43 -20.84
N PRO A 337 -18.93 -5.50 -21.54
CA PRO A 337 -20.38 -5.51 -21.70
C PRO A 337 -20.97 -6.80 -22.28
N GLU A 338 -20.21 -7.53 -23.10
CA GLU A 338 -20.61 -8.81 -23.72
C GLU A 338 -20.82 -9.91 -22.65
N ILE A 339 -20.06 -9.88 -21.57
CA ILE A 339 -20.23 -10.77 -20.41
C ILE A 339 -21.53 -10.46 -19.69
N LEU A 340 -21.84 -9.18 -19.46
CA LEU A 340 -23.07 -8.75 -18.79
C LEU A 340 -24.31 -9.08 -19.65
N GLN A 341 -24.19 -9.01 -20.97
CA GLN A 341 -25.20 -9.50 -21.92
C GLN A 341 -25.35 -11.02 -21.89
N GLY A 342 -24.24 -11.77 -21.86
CA GLY A 342 -24.23 -13.23 -21.71
C GLY A 342 -24.89 -13.70 -20.41
N ILE A 343 -24.68 -12.97 -19.31
CA ILE A 343 -25.38 -13.22 -18.04
C ILE A 343 -26.88 -12.97 -18.20
N ALA A 344 -27.27 -11.85 -18.81
CA ALA A 344 -28.67 -11.49 -19.00
C ALA A 344 -29.44 -12.41 -19.95
N ALA A 345 -28.75 -13.10 -20.87
CA ALA A 345 -29.35 -14.10 -21.75
C ALA A 345 -29.71 -15.41 -21.00
N ASN A 346 -29.06 -15.71 -19.87
CA ASN A 346 -29.23 -16.97 -19.17
C ASN A 346 -30.49 -16.98 -18.28
N LYS A 347 -31.52 -17.71 -18.73
CA LYS A 347 -32.80 -17.89 -18.01
C LYS A 347 -32.66 -18.45 -16.58
N LYS A 348 -31.56 -19.15 -16.24
CA LYS A 348 -31.29 -19.62 -14.88
C LYS A 348 -30.93 -18.45 -13.96
N TRP A 349 -29.84 -17.75 -14.28
CA TRP A 349 -29.36 -16.60 -13.49
C TRP A 349 -30.39 -15.46 -13.42
N MET A 350 -31.17 -15.26 -14.49
CA MET A 350 -32.25 -14.25 -14.53
C MET A 350 -33.52 -14.60 -13.71
N ARG A 351 -33.48 -15.67 -12.90
CA ARG A 351 -34.41 -15.92 -11.78
C ARG A 351 -33.95 -15.25 -10.48
N ASN A 352 -32.65 -15.17 -10.21
CA ASN A 352 -32.12 -14.46 -9.05
C ASN A 352 -32.32 -12.95 -9.24
N TYR A 353 -33.09 -12.34 -8.33
CA TYR A 353 -33.40 -10.91 -8.37
C TYR A 353 -32.17 -10.02 -8.16
N MET A 354 -31.20 -10.46 -7.36
CA MET A 354 -30.01 -9.66 -7.07
C MET A 354 -29.09 -9.55 -8.29
N ILE A 355 -28.94 -10.64 -9.08
CA ILE A 355 -28.24 -10.60 -10.39
C ILE A 355 -28.93 -9.59 -11.33
N LEU A 356 -30.26 -9.64 -11.44
CA LEU A 356 -31.04 -8.70 -12.25
C LEU A 356 -30.83 -7.24 -11.81
N LEU A 357 -30.90 -7.00 -10.50
CA LEU A 357 -30.76 -5.67 -9.91
C LEU A 357 -29.33 -5.12 -10.07
N ASN A 358 -28.31 -5.96 -9.91
CA ASN A 358 -26.91 -5.61 -10.10
C ASN A 358 -26.60 -5.27 -11.57
N LEU A 359 -27.15 -6.04 -12.54
CA LEU A 359 -27.08 -5.70 -13.96
C LEU A 359 -27.70 -4.33 -14.27
N VAL A 360 -28.84 -3.96 -13.65
CA VAL A 360 -29.45 -2.64 -13.82
C VAL A 360 -28.64 -1.51 -13.14
N LYS A 361 -27.94 -1.81 -12.04
CA LYS A 361 -27.04 -0.87 -11.34
C LYS A 361 -25.70 -0.66 -12.06
N ASN A 362 -25.21 -1.64 -12.82
CA ASN A 362 -23.87 -1.62 -13.40
C ASN A 362 -23.79 -0.72 -14.66
N PRO A 363 -22.94 0.32 -14.69
CA PRO A 363 -22.84 1.25 -15.82
C PRO A 363 -22.26 0.63 -17.11
N LYS A 364 -21.71 -0.59 -17.06
CA LYS A 364 -21.23 -1.32 -18.24
C LYS A 364 -22.29 -2.19 -18.92
N THR A 365 -23.45 -2.40 -18.31
CA THR A 365 -24.53 -3.21 -18.91
C THR A 365 -25.07 -2.53 -20.18
N PRO A 366 -25.19 -3.24 -21.32
CA PRO A 366 -25.75 -2.68 -22.54
C PRO A 366 -27.16 -2.09 -22.33
N GLN A 367 -27.41 -0.91 -22.91
CA GLN A 367 -28.64 -0.15 -22.68
C GLN A 367 -29.91 -0.96 -22.95
N GLY A 368 -29.99 -1.70 -24.06
CA GLY A 368 -31.15 -2.53 -24.39
C GLY A 368 -31.44 -3.61 -23.33
N VAL A 369 -30.40 -4.20 -22.75
CA VAL A 369 -30.52 -5.18 -21.66
C VAL A 369 -31.07 -4.49 -20.40
N ALA A 370 -30.41 -3.44 -19.93
CA ALA A 370 -30.81 -2.75 -18.69
C ALA A 370 -32.25 -2.16 -18.78
N MET A 371 -32.63 -1.64 -19.95
CA MET A 371 -33.99 -1.15 -20.23
C MET A 371 -35.05 -2.26 -20.14
N ASN A 372 -34.78 -3.45 -20.67
CA ASN A 372 -35.70 -4.59 -20.58
C ASN A 372 -35.83 -5.09 -19.13
N LEU A 373 -34.72 -5.12 -18.38
CA LEU A 373 -34.71 -5.57 -16.98
C LEU A 373 -35.44 -4.61 -16.03
N LEU A 374 -35.43 -3.29 -16.28
CA LEU A 374 -36.12 -2.28 -15.45
C LEU A 374 -37.62 -2.58 -15.21
N ASN A 375 -38.29 -3.21 -16.17
CA ASN A 375 -39.70 -3.60 -16.01
C ASN A 375 -39.91 -4.58 -14.84
N ARG A 376 -38.93 -5.45 -14.56
CA ARG A 376 -38.95 -6.48 -13.51
C ARG A 376 -38.46 -5.99 -12.14
N VAL A 377 -37.94 -4.76 -12.03
CA VAL A 377 -37.43 -4.17 -10.78
C VAL A 377 -38.58 -3.73 -9.85
N THR A 378 -38.40 -3.87 -8.54
CA THR A 378 -39.39 -3.46 -7.52
C THR A 378 -39.55 -1.94 -7.45
N ILE A 379 -40.68 -1.46 -6.93
CA ILE A 379 -40.93 -0.01 -6.74
C ILE A 379 -39.90 0.61 -5.77
N THR A 380 -39.48 -0.15 -4.74
CA THR A 380 -38.48 0.28 -3.76
C THR A 380 -37.11 0.45 -4.43
N ASP A 381 -36.65 -0.53 -5.20
CA ASP A 381 -35.38 -0.44 -5.93
C ASP A 381 -35.40 0.62 -7.01
N LEU A 382 -36.52 0.82 -7.71
CA LEU A 382 -36.65 1.92 -8.68
C LEU A 382 -36.47 3.30 -8.01
N LYS A 383 -36.98 3.50 -6.78
CA LYS A 383 -36.74 4.72 -5.98
C LYS A 383 -35.25 4.89 -5.64
N ILE A 384 -34.57 3.81 -5.25
CA ILE A 384 -33.12 3.82 -4.96
C ILE A 384 -32.32 4.14 -6.24
N LEU A 385 -32.64 3.49 -7.37
CA LEU A 385 -32.02 3.72 -8.67
C LEU A 385 -32.17 5.18 -9.12
N LYS A 386 -33.35 5.80 -8.95
CA LYS A 386 -33.57 7.22 -9.27
C LYS A 386 -32.56 8.15 -8.58
N MET A 387 -32.23 7.88 -7.32
CA MET A 387 -31.33 8.73 -6.51
C MET A 387 -29.84 8.41 -6.70
N ASN A 388 -29.49 7.18 -7.10
CA ASN A 388 -28.10 6.74 -7.14
C ASN A 388 -27.31 7.35 -8.32
N ARG A 389 -26.46 8.35 -8.02
CA ARG A 389 -25.59 9.03 -9.01
C ARG A 389 -24.62 8.11 -9.76
N ASN A 390 -24.31 6.91 -9.25
CA ASN A 390 -23.46 5.93 -9.96
C ASN A 390 -24.15 5.27 -11.16
N VAL A 391 -25.47 5.41 -11.31
CA VAL A 391 -26.28 4.73 -12.33
C VAL A 391 -26.49 5.68 -13.52
N PRO A 392 -26.36 5.20 -14.79
CA PRO A 392 -26.54 6.02 -15.98
C PRO A 392 -27.85 6.82 -15.99
N GLU A 393 -27.80 8.05 -16.49
CA GLU A 393 -28.94 8.97 -16.37
C GLU A 393 -30.20 8.50 -17.11
N TYR A 394 -30.05 7.78 -18.23
CA TYR A 394 -31.19 7.21 -18.94
C TYR A 394 -31.96 6.19 -18.08
N ILE A 395 -31.24 5.37 -17.29
CA ILE A 395 -31.85 4.46 -16.31
C ILE A 395 -32.61 5.25 -15.24
N ARG A 396 -32.03 6.33 -14.70
CA ARG A 396 -32.68 7.19 -13.69
C ARG A 396 -33.97 7.84 -14.23
N LYS A 397 -33.94 8.37 -15.46
CA LYS A 397 -35.10 8.97 -16.16
C LYS A 397 -36.18 7.94 -16.53
N VAL A 398 -35.83 6.67 -16.76
CA VAL A 398 -36.81 5.60 -17.04
C VAL A 398 -37.37 5.03 -15.74
N ALA A 399 -36.54 4.84 -14.71
CA ALA A 399 -36.97 4.43 -13.38
C ALA A 399 -37.99 5.41 -12.80
N GLN A 400 -37.76 6.73 -12.93
CA GLN A 400 -38.74 7.74 -12.52
C GLN A 400 -40.10 7.58 -13.20
N ARG A 401 -40.14 7.31 -14.51
CA ARG A 401 -41.39 7.04 -15.23
C ARG A 401 -42.08 5.75 -14.74
N LYS A 402 -41.31 4.67 -14.57
CA LYS A 402 -41.82 3.37 -14.08
C LYS A 402 -42.32 3.41 -12.63
N ILE A 403 -41.82 4.32 -11.78
CA ILE A 403 -42.38 4.55 -10.43
C ILE A 403 -43.80 5.13 -10.53
N VAL A 404 -44.02 6.14 -11.39
CA VAL A 404 -45.35 6.74 -11.57
C VAL A 404 -46.33 5.70 -12.11
N GLU A 405 -45.95 5.03 -13.21
CA GLU A 405 -46.73 3.97 -13.86
C GLU A 405 -47.16 2.84 -12.88
N LYS A 406 -46.22 2.30 -12.09
CA LYS A 406 -46.50 1.27 -11.07
C LYS A 406 -47.17 1.80 -9.80
N SER A 407 -47.35 3.12 -9.66
CA SER A 407 -48.10 3.73 -8.56
C SER A 407 -49.56 3.96 -8.92
N SER A 408 -49.85 4.44 -10.14
CA SER A 408 -51.22 4.57 -10.65
C SER A 408 -51.90 3.22 -10.89
N SER A 409 -51.15 2.20 -11.32
CA SER A 409 -51.65 0.83 -11.50
C SER A 409 -51.85 0.04 -10.19
N ARG A 410 -51.97 0.74 -9.06
CA ARG A 410 -52.10 0.17 -7.71
C ARG A 410 -53.14 0.91 -6.85
N THR A 411 -53.85 1.86 -7.46
CA THR A 411 -54.91 2.70 -6.89
C THR A 411 -56.22 2.59 -7.67
N GLY A 412 -56.30 1.60 -8.57
CA GLY A 412 -57.46 1.10 -9.30
C GLY A 412 -57.23 -0.37 -9.61
#